data_AF-A0A2N3JZB3-F1
#
_entry.id   AF-A0A2N3JZB3-F1
#
_cell.length_a   1.000
_cell.length_b   1.000
_cell.length_c   1.000
_cell.angle_alpha   90.00
_cell.angle_beta   90.00
_cell.angle_gamma   90.00
#
_symmetry.space_group_name_H-M   'P 1'
#
loop_
_entity.id
_entity.type
_entity.pdbx_description
1 polymer ?
#
loop_
_entity_poly.entity_id
_entity_poly.type
_entity_poly.pdbx_seq_one_letter_code
_entity_poly.pdbx_strand_id
1 'polypeptide(L)'
;MRSLATEILTVDTNDNAALEAAVAASHQQNPIHAVVAGGEYYVPAAALLSARLGLSGLDPAAVDLVRHKARMREAVAASGLEQPKFTVVREAAEIDAACAHVGLPAVVKPVDSGGSVHVSRVDTPDEARAALAAIHAEEGFEFDRALTSDAIVEQYVPGTEYSADGYVRDGEVVVVAVTRKLLGPEPRFLELGHITPAPLDEPTRSALAAYATEVVKAVRITTGPFHCELRLSDGRPVLMEVAARLPGDKITELMEMATGLVLPGRVLADLTGSDPVRSGAHKETFAKAAGIRFLTAGGTGSYARLDGWEELSAEPWVVANPVLIAPGAPIKTTEADYSCRIAAVVFTADSPEEAHERWTEIGERVRVIGA
;
A
#
# COMPACT_ATOMS: atom_id res chain seq x y z
N MET A 1 -16.07 13.85 -0.42
CA MET A 1 -15.70 13.47 0.96
C MET A 1 -16.10 14.51 2.00
N ARG A 2 -15.60 15.76 1.94
CA ARG A 2 -15.97 16.79 2.94
C ARG A 2 -17.48 17.02 3.10
N SER A 3 -18.23 16.90 2.00
CA SER A 3 -19.70 16.98 1.99
C SER A 3 -20.43 15.84 2.72
N LEU A 4 -19.74 14.74 3.04
CA LEU A 4 -20.28 13.61 3.78
C LEU A 4 -19.98 13.70 5.28
N ALA A 5 -19.12 14.65 5.70
CA ALA A 5 -18.74 14.80 7.09
C ALA A 5 -19.77 15.64 7.86
N THR A 6 -20.15 15.18 9.05
CA THR A 6 -20.98 15.95 9.99
C THR A 6 -20.19 17.09 10.65
N GLU A 7 -18.90 16.87 10.88
CA GLU A 7 -17.98 17.82 11.49
C GLU A 7 -16.62 17.73 10.79
N ILE A 8 -15.95 18.88 10.59
CA ILE A 8 -14.59 18.96 10.06
C ILE A 8 -13.74 19.72 11.07
N LEU A 9 -12.85 19.01 11.74
CA LEU A 9 -11.82 19.60 12.59
C LEU A 9 -10.62 19.98 11.73
N THR A 10 -10.19 21.24 11.79
CA THR A 10 -8.98 21.72 11.10
C THR A 10 -7.88 21.93 12.12
N VAL A 11 -6.85 21.10 12.06
CA VAL A 11 -5.69 21.12 12.95
C VAL A 11 -4.47 20.64 12.17
N ASP A 12 -3.27 21.05 12.60
CA ASP A 12 -2.04 20.46 12.09
C ASP A 12 -1.96 18.99 12.56
N THR A 13 -2.06 18.06 11.62
CA THR A 13 -2.04 16.62 11.90
C THR A 13 -0.62 16.08 12.12
N ASN A 14 0.40 16.93 12.02
CA ASN A 14 1.77 16.65 12.45
C ASN A 14 2.02 17.04 13.91
N ASP A 15 1.14 17.85 14.53
CA ASP A 15 1.16 18.17 15.95
C ASP A 15 0.21 17.25 16.73
N ASN A 16 0.77 16.20 17.32
CA ASN A 16 0.00 15.23 18.10
C ASN A 16 -0.74 15.89 19.28
N ALA A 17 -0.17 16.92 19.92
CA ALA A 17 -0.81 17.58 21.06
C ALA A 17 -2.02 18.41 20.61
N ALA A 18 -1.88 19.16 19.51
CA ALA A 18 -2.98 19.89 18.92
C ALA A 18 -4.09 18.95 18.43
N LEU A 19 -3.71 17.85 17.75
CA LEU A 19 -4.64 16.84 17.27
C LEU A 19 -5.45 16.20 18.42
N GLU A 20 -4.77 15.79 19.49
CA GLU A 20 -5.42 15.23 20.67
C GLU A 20 -6.36 16.21 21.35
N ALA A 21 -5.95 17.47 21.50
CA ALA A 21 -6.78 18.51 22.10
C ALA A 21 -8.07 18.73 21.30
N ALA A 22 -7.96 18.80 19.96
CA ALA A 22 -9.11 18.98 19.08
C ALA A 22 -10.05 17.77 19.13
N VAL A 23 -9.51 16.55 19.07
CA VAL A 23 -10.30 15.31 19.11
C VAL A 23 -10.97 15.12 20.47
N ALA A 24 -10.28 15.42 21.58
CA ALA A 24 -10.86 15.35 22.92
C ALA A 24 -12.01 16.35 23.10
N ALA A 25 -11.86 17.58 22.59
CA ALA A 25 -12.92 18.58 22.62
C ALA A 25 -14.16 18.16 21.81
N SER A 26 -13.97 17.60 20.60
CA SER A 26 -15.07 17.07 19.79
C SER A 26 -15.73 15.86 20.46
N HIS A 27 -14.95 14.92 21.02
CA HIS A 27 -15.47 13.73 21.72
C HIS A 27 -16.39 14.08 22.90
N GLN A 28 -16.11 15.18 23.62
CA GLN A 28 -16.99 15.65 24.71
C GLN A 28 -18.35 16.13 24.24
N GLN A 29 -18.44 16.66 23.02
CA GLN A 29 -19.68 17.17 22.43
C GLN A 29 -20.42 16.09 21.65
N ASN A 30 -19.67 15.27 20.91
CA ASN A 30 -20.12 14.21 20.03
C ASN A 30 -19.25 12.96 20.27
N PRO A 31 -19.72 11.98 21.06
CA PRO A 31 -18.93 10.79 21.38
C PRO A 31 -18.42 10.06 20.13
N ILE A 32 -17.09 9.95 20.04
CA ILE A 32 -16.37 9.20 19.01
C ILE A 32 -16.30 7.73 19.43
N HIS A 33 -16.68 6.83 18.54
CA HIS A 33 -16.73 5.38 18.80
C HIS A 33 -15.61 4.59 18.11
N ALA A 34 -14.94 5.19 17.13
CA ALA A 34 -13.81 4.60 16.43
C ALA A 34 -12.93 5.71 15.84
N VAL A 35 -11.62 5.45 15.78
CA VAL A 35 -10.66 6.28 15.05
C VAL A 35 -10.02 5.41 13.98
N VAL A 36 -10.04 5.88 12.73
CA VAL A 36 -9.51 5.14 11.58
C VAL A 36 -8.43 5.98 10.91
N ALA A 37 -7.28 5.38 10.64
CA ALA A 37 -6.21 6.04 9.90
C ALA A 37 -6.64 6.27 8.45
N GLY A 38 -6.54 7.51 7.97
CA GLY A 38 -6.82 7.87 6.58
C GLY A 38 -5.75 7.38 5.59
N GLY A 39 -4.59 6.95 6.08
CA GLY A 39 -3.46 6.49 5.29
C GLY A 39 -2.27 6.11 6.16
N GLU A 40 -1.20 5.68 5.51
CA GLU A 40 0.01 5.12 6.11
C GLU A 40 0.59 6.01 7.23
N TYR A 41 0.78 7.31 6.97
CA TYR A 41 1.38 8.26 7.92
C TYR A 41 0.49 8.60 9.11
N TYR A 42 -0.79 8.23 9.07
CA TYR A 42 -1.76 8.51 10.12
C TYR A 42 -2.06 7.30 11.02
N VAL A 43 -1.44 6.15 10.75
CA VAL A 43 -1.52 4.97 11.63
C VAL A 43 -1.06 5.28 13.06
N PRO A 44 0.09 5.95 13.30
CA PRO A 44 0.51 6.32 14.66
C PRO A 44 -0.51 7.19 15.38
N ALA A 45 -1.06 8.21 14.70
CA ALA A 45 -2.02 9.13 15.26
C ALA A 45 -3.34 8.43 15.61
N ALA A 46 -3.84 7.55 14.73
CA ALA A 46 -5.05 6.79 14.99
C ALA A 46 -4.88 5.83 16.20
N ALA A 47 -3.75 5.12 16.28
CA ALA A 47 -3.44 4.25 17.43
C ALA A 47 -3.38 5.02 18.75
N LEU A 48 -2.68 6.17 18.76
CA LEU A 48 -2.57 7.05 19.92
C LEU A 48 -3.94 7.58 20.37
N LEU A 49 -4.74 8.10 19.45
CA LEU A 49 -6.07 8.64 19.76
C LEU A 49 -7.03 7.55 20.25
N SER A 50 -7.06 6.38 19.61
CA SER A 50 -7.86 5.24 20.07
C SER A 50 -7.49 4.85 21.51
N ALA A 51 -6.19 4.70 21.81
CA ALA A 51 -5.73 4.35 23.15
C ALA A 51 -6.12 5.41 24.20
N ARG A 52 -5.97 6.71 23.89
CA ARG A 52 -6.33 7.80 24.81
C ARG A 52 -7.83 7.91 25.07
N LEU A 53 -8.65 7.59 24.08
CA LEU A 53 -10.11 7.57 24.21
C LEU A 53 -10.65 6.24 24.77
N GLY A 54 -9.79 5.24 25.02
CA GLY A 54 -10.20 3.91 25.46
C GLY A 54 -10.99 3.14 24.39
N LEU A 55 -10.75 3.45 23.11
CA LEU A 55 -11.41 2.83 21.96
C LEU A 55 -10.59 1.67 21.40
N SER A 56 -11.27 0.77 20.69
CA SER A 56 -10.62 -0.29 19.93
C SER A 56 -9.73 0.30 18.81
N GLY A 57 -8.60 -0.33 18.55
CA GLY A 57 -7.62 0.12 17.57
C GLY A 57 -6.30 -0.64 17.65
N LEU A 58 -5.35 -0.26 16.79
CA LEU A 58 -3.99 -0.77 16.85
C LEU A 58 -3.35 -0.39 18.19
N ASP A 59 -2.71 -1.34 18.87
CA ASP A 59 -1.92 -1.07 20.07
C ASP A 59 -0.78 -0.11 19.72
N PRO A 60 -0.61 1.03 20.44
CA PRO A 60 0.52 1.92 20.24
C PRO A 60 1.89 1.22 20.24
N ALA A 61 2.04 0.10 20.98
CA ALA A 61 3.27 -0.69 21.00
C ALA A 61 3.56 -1.44 19.68
N ALA A 62 2.56 -1.60 18.81
CA ALA A 62 2.71 -2.23 17.50
C ALA A 62 3.02 -1.22 16.38
N VAL A 63 2.85 0.09 16.63
CA VAL A 63 3.02 1.14 15.61
C VAL A 63 4.40 1.10 14.97
N ASP A 64 5.47 1.02 15.77
CA ASP A 64 6.84 0.98 15.25
C ASP A 64 7.09 -0.29 14.41
N LEU A 65 6.43 -1.41 14.75
CA LEU A 65 6.57 -2.69 14.04
C LEU A 65 5.94 -2.66 12.65
N VAL A 66 4.99 -1.75 12.40
CA VAL A 66 4.29 -1.62 11.12
C VAL A 66 4.67 -0.36 10.34
N ARG A 67 5.35 0.60 10.98
CA ARG A 67 5.80 1.84 10.34
C ARG A 67 7.30 1.91 10.08
N HIS A 68 8.10 1.20 10.85
CA HIS A 68 9.56 1.19 10.68
C HIS A 68 10.02 -0.17 10.12
N LYS A 69 10.43 -0.19 8.86
CA LYS A 69 10.79 -1.42 8.12
C LYS A 69 11.86 -2.27 8.83
N ALA A 70 12.86 -1.66 9.47
CA ALA A 70 13.83 -2.42 10.26
C ALA A 70 13.20 -3.13 11.48
N ARG A 71 12.30 -2.46 12.21
CA ARG A 71 11.60 -3.05 13.37
C ARG A 71 10.63 -4.14 12.96
N MET A 72 9.96 -3.95 11.82
CA MET A 72 9.16 -4.98 11.16
C MET A 72 9.99 -6.24 10.90
N ARG A 73 11.15 -6.08 10.25
CA ARG A 73 12.04 -7.20 9.95
C ARG A 73 12.56 -7.87 11.23
N GLU A 74 12.96 -7.10 12.24
CA GLU A 74 13.38 -7.65 13.54
C GLU A 74 12.27 -8.49 14.20
N ALA A 75 11.02 -8.01 14.20
CA ALA A 75 9.88 -8.72 14.74
C ALA A 75 9.58 -10.03 13.98
N VAL A 76 9.62 -9.98 12.65
CA VAL A 76 9.38 -11.15 11.78
C VAL A 76 10.48 -12.20 11.94
N ALA A 77 11.75 -11.80 12.04
CA ALA A 77 12.85 -12.70 12.36
C ALA A 77 12.68 -13.37 13.73
N ALA A 78 12.23 -12.63 14.75
CA ALA A 78 12.02 -13.17 16.09
C ALA A 78 10.91 -14.24 16.13
N SER A 79 9.99 -14.22 15.16
CA SER A 79 8.96 -15.25 14.97
C SER A 79 9.43 -16.47 14.17
N GLY A 80 10.68 -16.49 13.70
CA GLY A 80 11.26 -17.61 12.94
C GLY A 80 10.79 -17.68 11.48
N LEU A 81 10.16 -16.63 10.97
CA LEU A 81 9.77 -16.55 9.57
C LEU A 81 10.98 -16.24 8.69
N GLU A 82 11.06 -16.92 7.54
CA GLU A 82 12.06 -16.62 6.52
C GLU A 82 11.79 -15.23 5.93
N GLN A 83 12.83 -14.41 5.84
CA GLN A 83 12.77 -13.05 5.31
C GLN A 83 14.12 -12.63 4.71
N PRO A 84 14.17 -11.53 3.93
CA PRO A 84 15.42 -11.04 3.37
C PRO A 84 16.43 -10.66 4.45
N LYS A 85 17.72 -10.88 4.18
CA LYS A 85 18.78 -10.23 4.98
C LYS A 85 18.64 -8.73 4.86
N PHE A 86 18.87 -8.00 5.94
CA PHE A 86 18.77 -6.55 5.94
C PHE A 86 19.74 -5.92 6.93
N THR A 87 20.08 -4.65 6.70
CA THR A 87 20.73 -3.79 7.68
C THR A 87 20.27 -2.34 7.48
N VAL A 88 20.39 -1.52 8.51
CA VAL A 88 20.12 -0.08 8.43
C VAL A 88 21.42 0.65 8.17
N VAL A 89 21.37 1.65 7.29
CA VAL A 89 22.47 2.57 6.98
C VAL A 89 21.98 4.01 7.15
N ARG A 90 22.88 4.89 7.56
CA ARG A 90 22.68 6.32 7.82
C ARG A 90 23.67 7.17 7.04
N GLU A 91 24.80 6.61 6.67
CA GLU A 91 25.83 7.32 5.93
C GLU A 91 26.43 6.46 4.80
N ALA A 92 26.96 7.14 3.78
CA ALA A 92 27.53 6.47 2.61
C ALA A 92 28.71 5.54 2.94
N ALA A 93 29.41 5.79 4.06
CA ALA A 93 30.52 4.97 4.53
C ALA A 93 30.09 3.56 4.97
N GLU A 94 28.81 3.36 5.31
CA GLU A 94 28.27 2.06 5.77
C GLU A 94 27.88 1.14 4.60
N ILE A 95 27.76 1.68 3.38
CA ILE A 95 27.19 0.97 2.22
C ILE A 95 28.00 -0.26 1.82
N ASP A 96 29.33 -0.18 1.78
CA ASP A 96 30.15 -1.32 1.35
C ASP A 96 29.99 -2.50 2.32
N ALA A 97 29.93 -2.23 3.62
CA ALA A 97 29.68 -3.24 4.65
C ALA A 97 28.25 -3.80 4.56
N ALA A 98 27.26 -2.94 4.28
CA ALA A 98 25.87 -3.34 4.09
C ALA A 98 25.72 -4.27 2.88
N CYS A 99 26.26 -3.90 1.71
CA CYS A 99 26.24 -4.73 0.51
C CYS A 99 26.97 -6.07 0.71
N ALA A 100 28.08 -6.08 1.44
CA ALA A 100 28.79 -7.32 1.78
C ALA A 100 27.95 -8.23 2.71
N HIS A 101 27.17 -7.65 3.62
CA HIS A 101 26.30 -8.40 4.53
C HIS A 101 25.07 -8.99 3.83
N VAL A 102 24.35 -8.17 3.06
CA VAL A 102 23.07 -8.56 2.43
C VAL A 102 23.25 -9.30 1.10
N GLY A 103 24.32 -9.01 0.36
CA GLY A 103 24.55 -9.46 -1.01
C GLY A 103 23.93 -8.54 -2.07
N LEU A 104 24.44 -8.63 -3.30
CA LEU A 104 23.92 -7.93 -4.48
C LEU A 104 23.26 -8.94 -5.45
N PRO A 105 22.18 -8.56 -6.16
CA PRO A 105 21.46 -7.29 -6.05
C PRO A 105 20.83 -7.06 -4.68
N ALA A 106 20.70 -5.79 -4.30
CA ALA A 106 20.06 -5.34 -3.06
C ALA A 106 18.91 -4.37 -3.39
N VAL A 107 18.09 -4.05 -2.39
CA VAL A 107 17.09 -2.99 -2.42
C VAL A 107 17.45 -1.96 -1.35
N VAL A 108 17.47 -0.68 -1.73
CA VAL A 108 17.61 0.45 -0.81
C VAL A 108 16.28 1.19 -0.75
N LYS A 109 15.80 1.49 0.46
CA LYS A 109 14.57 2.25 0.70
C LYS A 109 14.57 2.98 2.05
N PRO A 110 13.81 4.08 2.22
CA PRO A 110 13.65 4.72 3.52
C PRO A 110 13.03 3.75 4.54
N VAL A 111 13.42 3.86 5.81
CA VAL A 111 12.87 2.99 6.85
C VAL A 111 11.40 3.25 7.18
N ASP A 112 10.88 4.44 6.88
CA ASP A 112 9.61 4.98 7.39
C ASP A 112 8.67 5.55 6.30
N SER A 113 8.98 5.36 5.01
CA SER A 113 8.14 5.83 3.89
C SER A 113 7.14 4.75 3.39
N GLY A 114 6.32 5.08 2.39
CA GLY A 114 5.41 4.19 1.67
C GLY A 114 5.27 4.56 0.19
N GLY A 115 4.46 3.80 -0.58
CA GLY A 115 4.14 4.13 -1.98
C GLY A 115 5.31 4.01 -2.95
N SER A 116 6.27 3.13 -2.68
CA SER A 116 7.51 2.93 -3.45
C SER A 116 8.43 4.17 -3.55
N VAL A 117 8.20 5.20 -2.73
CA VAL A 117 9.06 6.39 -2.69
C VAL A 117 10.48 5.99 -2.27
N HIS A 118 11.46 6.40 -3.08
CA HIS A 118 12.88 6.08 -2.90
C HIS A 118 13.21 4.58 -2.76
N VAL A 119 12.36 3.70 -3.31
CA VAL A 119 12.66 2.26 -3.38
C VAL A 119 13.46 1.99 -4.65
N SER A 120 14.61 1.34 -4.54
CA SER A 120 15.43 1.02 -5.71
C SER A 120 16.20 -0.29 -5.57
N ARG A 121 16.11 -1.14 -6.60
CA ARG A 121 17.08 -2.22 -6.82
C ARG A 121 18.42 -1.61 -7.17
N VAL A 122 19.48 -2.12 -6.57
CA VAL A 122 20.86 -1.73 -6.81
C VAL A 122 21.71 -2.97 -7.07
N ASP A 123 22.50 -2.91 -8.13
CA ASP A 123 23.41 -3.98 -8.56
C ASP A 123 24.85 -3.71 -8.14
N THR A 124 25.16 -2.49 -7.68
CA THR A 124 26.50 -2.09 -7.23
C THR A 124 26.45 -1.25 -5.94
N PRO A 125 27.54 -1.21 -5.15
CA PRO A 125 27.64 -0.31 -4.00
C PRO A 125 27.54 1.17 -4.38
N ASP A 126 27.96 1.56 -5.59
CA ASP A 126 27.85 2.94 -6.07
C ASP A 126 26.39 3.33 -6.33
N GLU A 127 25.60 2.43 -6.92
CA GLU A 127 24.14 2.61 -7.05
C GLU A 127 23.46 2.69 -5.67
N ALA A 128 23.89 1.88 -4.71
CA ALA A 128 23.40 1.94 -3.32
C ALA A 128 23.71 3.28 -2.64
N ARG A 129 24.92 3.82 -2.84
CA ARG A 129 25.29 5.17 -2.37
C ARG A 129 24.43 6.26 -3.03
N ALA A 130 24.18 6.14 -4.33
CA ALA A 130 23.33 7.09 -5.05
C ALA A 130 21.88 7.06 -4.54
N ALA A 131 21.32 5.87 -4.28
CA ALA A 131 20.00 5.71 -3.71
C ALA A 131 19.91 6.32 -2.30
N LEU A 132 20.91 6.09 -1.44
CA LEU A 132 20.97 6.71 -0.10
C LEU A 132 21.07 8.24 -0.19
N ALA A 133 21.88 8.77 -1.11
CA ALA A 133 22.00 10.20 -1.32
C ALA A 133 20.66 10.84 -1.76
N ALA A 134 19.87 10.15 -2.59
CA ALA A 134 18.53 10.61 -2.98
C ALA A 134 17.57 10.68 -1.77
N ILE A 135 17.62 9.68 -0.88
CA ILE A 135 16.84 9.70 0.38
C ILE A 135 17.25 10.89 1.27
N HIS A 136 18.55 11.15 1.41
CA HIS A 136 19.04 12.27 2.21
C HIS A 136 18.71 13.66 1.64
N ALA A 137 18.56 13.75 0.32
CA ALA A 137 18.24 15.00 -0.36
C ALA A 137 16.74 15.34 -0.34
N GLU A 138 15.88 14.43 0.15
CA GLU A 138 14.44 14.66 0.23
C GLU A 138 14.12 15.69 1.34
N GLU A 139 13.64 16.87 0.93
CA GLU A 139 13.16 17.93 1.82
C GLU A 139 11.64 18.03 1.76
N GLY A 140 10.95 18.05 2.90
CA GLY A 140 9.50 18.25 2.94
C GLY A 140 8.74 17.16 2.18
N PHE A 141 8.70 15.96 2.74
CA PHE A 141 7.97 14.83 2.17
C PHE A 141 6.46 14.96 2.44
N GLU A 142 5.65 14.02 1.93
CA GLU A 142 4.19 14.05 1.97
C GLU A 142 3.60 14.62 3.27
N PHE A 143 2.64 15.56 3.11
CA PHE A 143 1.98 16.25 4.21
C PHE A 143 2.93 17.03 5.12
N ASP A 144 3.99 17.62 4.53
CA ASP A 144 5.04 18.38 5.23
C ASP A 144 5.77 17.58 6.31
N ARG A 145 5.81 16.25 6.16
CA ARG A 145 6.55 15.35 7.07
C ARG A 145 7.99 15.20 6.58
N ALA A 146 8.94 15.17 7.50
CA ALA A 146 10.31 14.79 7.18
C ALA A 146 10.45 13.27 7.26
N LEU A 147 11.21 12.68 6.32
CA LEU A 147 11.74 11.32 6.49
C LEU A 147 12.83 11.36 7.56
N THR A 148 13.02 10.26 8.29
CA THR A 148 14.13 10.12 9.25
C THR A 148 15.52 10.06 8.58
N SER A 149 15.57 10.03 7.25
CA SER A 149 16.77 9.87 6.40
C SER A 149 17.51 8.52 6.52
N ASP A 150 17.25 7.73 7.57
CA ASP A 150 17.72 6.35 7.69
C ASP A 150 17.17 5.48 6.54
N ALA A 151 18.04 4.63 5.97
CA ALA A 151 17.67 3.69 4.92
C ALA A 151 17.87 2.24 5.37
N ILE A 152 17.02 1.34 4.88
CA ILE A 152 17.24 -0.10 4.97
C ILE A 152 17.83 -0.57 3.65
N VAL A 153 18.94 -1.31 3.75
CA VAL A 153 19.52 -2.09 2.64
C VAL A 153 19.12 -3.54 2.88
N GLU A 154 18.42 -4.15 1.93
CA GLU A 154 17.97 -5.53 2.04
C GLU A 154 18.31 -6.36 0.80
N GLN A 155 18.41 -7.68 0.99
CA GLN A 155 18.59 -8.63 -0.10
C GLN A 155 17.43 -8.48 -1.09
N TYR A 156 17.75 -8.35 -2.39
CA TYR A 156 16.72 -8.38 -3.43
C TYR A 156 16.10 -9.78 -3.51
N VAL A 157 14.76 -9.81 -3.54
CA VAL A 157 13.99 -11.05 -3.69
C VAL A 157 13.38 -11.06 -5.09
N PRO A 158 13.79 -11.99 -5.98
CA PRO A 158 13.16 -12.12 -7.28
C PRO A 158 11.75 -12.71 -7.15
N GLY A 159 11.00 -12.68 -8.24
CA GLY A 159 9.72 -13.36 -8.34
C GLY A 159 8.54 -12.40 -8.41
N THR A 160 7.35 -12.98 -8.30
CA THR A 160 6.11 -12.26 -8.54
C THR A 160 5.60 -11.62 -7.26
N GLU A 161 5.18 -10.36 -7.34
CA GLU A 161 4.63 -9.64 -6.19
C GLU A 161 3.10 -9.73 -6.08
N TYR A 162 2.65 -9.86 -4.84
CA TYR A 162 1.26 -9.96 -4.44
C TYR A 162 1.02 -9.13 -3.18
N SER A 163 -0.23 -8.84 -2.88
CA SER A 163 -0.67 -8.50 -1.52
C SER A 163 -1.66 -9.52 -1.00
N ALA A 164 -1.62 -9.81 0.30
CA ALA A 164 -2.66 -10.50 1.04
C ALA A 164 -3.31 -9.48 1.97
N ASP A 165 -4.59 -9.23 1.74
CA ASP A 165 -5.33 -8.11 2.32
C ASP A 165 -6.48 -8.61 3.18
N GLY A 166 -6.67 -7.97 4.33
CA GLY A 166 -7.63 -8.48 5.30
C GLY A 166 -7.82 -7.60 6.52
N TYR A 167 -8.34 -8.22 7.57
CA TYR A 167 -8.54 -7.59 8.87
C TYR A 167 -8.28 -8.58 10.00
N VAL A 168 -7.98 -8.03 11.17
CA VAL A 168 -7.87 -8.78 12.42
C VAL A 168 -9.04 -8.40 13.32
N ARG A 169 -9.71 -9.40 13.86
CA ARG A 169 -10.79 -9.23 14.83
C ARG A 169 -10.60 -10.22 15.96
N ASP A 170 -10.62 -9.74 17.20
CA ASP A 170 -10.49 -10.57 18.39
C ASP A 170 -9.21 -11.45 18.36
N GLY A 171 -8.13 -10.95 17.74
CA GLY A 171 -6.87 -11.67 17.54
C GLY A 171 -6.85 -12.67 16.39
N GLU A 172 -7.99 -12.92 15.74
CA GLU A 172 -8.10 -13.80 14.57
C GLU A 172 -7.84 -13.02 13.29
N VAL A 173 -6.91 -13.52 12.47
CA VAL A 173 -6.54 -12.92 11.19
C VAL A 173 -7.42 -13.49 10.09
N VAL A 174 -8.11 -12.62 9.35
CA VAL A 174 -8.91 -13.00 8.18
C VAL A 174 -8.31 -12.37 6.93
N VAL A 175 -7.68 -13.18 6.10
CA VAL A 175 -7.27 -12.79 4.74
C VAL A 175 -8.50 -12.87 3.84
N VAL A 176 -8.88 -11.74 3.25
CA VAL A 176 -10.06 -11.60 2.40
C VAL A 176 -9.71 -11.93 0.95
N ALA A 177 -8.57 -11.43 0.47
CA ALA A 177 -8.12 -11.68 -0.89
C ALA A 177 -6.60 -11.70 -0.98
N VAL A 178 -6.12 -12.42 -1.99
CA VAL A 178 -4.75 -12.27 -2.50
C VAL A 178 -4.85 -11.55 -3.83
N THR A 179 -4.14 -10.43 -3.97
CA THR A 179 -4.15 -9.54 -5.12
C THR A 179 -2.82 -9.60 -5.82
N ARG A 180 -2.82 -9.69 -7.15
CA ARG A 180 -1.61 -9.66 -7.97
C ARG A 180 -1.19 -8.20 -8.16
N LYS A 181 0.08 -7.88 -7.87
CA LYS A 181 0.68 -6.59 -8.23
C LYS A 181 1.34 -6.68 -9.62
N LEU A 182 1.13 -5.64 -10.42
CA LEU A 182 1.69 -5.51 -11.77
C LEU A 182 2.65 -4.33 -11.76
N LEU A 183 3.94 -4.61 -11.77
CA LEU A 183 4.99 -3.62 -11.59
C LEU A 183 5.55 -3.16 -12.94
N GLY A 184 6.02 -1.92 -12.96
CA GLY A 184 6.88 -1.37 -13.99
C GLY A 184 8.29 -1.93 -13.90
N PRO A 185 9.18 -1.52 -14.81
CA PRO A 185 10.53 -2.04 -14.88
C PRO A 185 11.35 -1.69 -13.62
N GLU A 186 12.29 -2.57 -13.32
CA GLU A 186 13.37 -2.29 -12.38
C GLU A 186 14.25 -1.15 -12.91
N PRO A 187 14.81 -0.31 -12.01
CA PRO A 187 15.00 -0.56 -10.58
C PRO A 187 13.92 -0.05 -9.62
N ARG A 188 12.86 0.63 -10.09
CA ARG A 188 11.97 1.44 -9.22
C ARG A 188 10.68 0.77 -8.76
N PHE A 189 10.30 -0.38 -9.34
CA PHE A 189 9.11 -1.16 -8.92
C PHE A 189 7.79 -0.37 -8.88
N LEU A 190 7.61 0.63 -9.75
CA LEU A 190 6.37 1.40 -9.80
C LEU A 190 5.18 0.47 -10.05
N GLU A 191 4.18 0.47 -9.18
CA GLU A 191 2.99 -0.33 -9.45
C GLU A 191 2.18 0.33 -10.57
N LEU A 192 1.93 -0.45 -11.62
CA LEU A 192 1.15 -0.10 -12.80
C LEU A 192 -0.24 -0.74 -12.81
N GLY A 193 -0.56 -1.53 -11.79
CA GLY A 193 -1.89 -2.06 -11.63
C GLY A 193 -1.98 -3.22 -10.67
N HIS A 194 -3.23 -3.64 -10.45
CA HIS A 194 -3.59 -4.69 -9.50
C HIS A 194 -4.70 -5.55 -10.08
N ILE A 195 -4.72 -6.85 -9.75
CA ILE A 195 -5.80 -7.78 -10.12
C ILE A 195 -6.23 -8.58 -8.88
N THR A 196 -7.54 -8.54 -8.59
CA THR A 196 -8.15 -9.22 -7.45
C THR A 196 -9.31 -10.11 -7.92
N PRO A 197 -9.35 -11.41 -7.55
CA PRO A 197 -8.27 -12.15 -6.91
C PRO A 197 -7.13 -12.43 -7.91
N ALA A 198 -5.94 -12.73 -7.39
CA ALA A 198 -4.80 -13.11 -8.22
C ALA A 198 -5.07 -14.43 -9.00
N PRO A 199 -4.58 -14.56 -10.26
CA PRO A 199 -4.63 -15.80 -11.04
C PRO A 199 -3.64 -16.82 -10.48
N LEU A 200 -4.09 -17.59 -9.50
CA LEU A 200 -3.30 -18.54 -8.72
C LEU A 200 -4.10 -19.81 -8.48
N ASP A 201 -3.41 -20.95 -8.42
CA ASP A 201 -3.97 -22.16 -7.85
C ASP A 201 -4.22 -22.01 -6.33
N GLU A 202 -5.09 -22.87 -5.81
CA GLU A 202 -5.49 -22.79 -4.40
C GLU A 202 -4.33 -23.06 -3.41
N PRO A 203 -3.44 -24.05 -3.65
CA PRO A 203 -2.29 -24.26 -2.77
C PRO A 203 -1.38 -23.03 -2.64
N THR A 204 -1.08 -22.34 -3.74
CA THR A 204 -0.23 -21.13 -3.72
C THR A 204 -0.95 -19.98 -3.02
N ARG A 205 -2.23 -19.78 -3.30
CA ARG A 205 -3.06 -18.76 -2.63
C ARG A 205 -3.11 -18.98 -1.12
N SER A 206 -3.36 -20.22 -0.70
CA SER A 206 -3.40 -20.62 0.71
C SER A 206 -2.03 -20.41 1.39
N ALA A 207 -0.92 -20.72 0.71
CA ALA A 207 0.42 -20.49 1.25
C ALA A 207 0.73 -19.00 1.49
N LEU A 208 0.36 -18.12 0.54
CA LEU A 208 0.49 -16.67 0.69
C LEU A 208 -0.35 -16.14 1.86
N ALA A 209 -1.61 -16.57 1.96
CA ALA A 209 -2.51 -16.16 3.04
C ALA A 209 -2.03 -16.65 4.42
N ALA A 210 -1.52 -17.89 4.51
CA ALA A 210 -0.96 -18.44 5.74
C ALA A 210 0.30 -17.68 6.18
N TYR A 211 1.21 -17.39 5.25
CA TYR A 211 2.41 -16.59 5.56
C TYR A 211 2.04 -15.16 6.00
N ALA A 212 1.10 -14.50 5.31
CA ALA A 212 0.60 -13.19 5.71
C ALA A 212 0.01 -13.20 7.13
N THR A 213 -0.72 -14.26 7.47
CA THR A 213 -1.29 -14.45 8.81
C THR A 213 -0.21 -14.49 9.89
N GLU A 214 0.88 -15.22 9.66
CA GLU A 214 1.99 -15.30 10.62
C GLU A 214 2.77 -13.99 10.70
N VAL A 215 2.93 -13.26 9.59
CA VAL A 215 3.52 -11.90 9.59
C VAL A 215 2.68 -10.95 10.43
N VAL A 216 1.36 -10.89 10.21
CA VAL A 216 0.42 -10.02 10.93
C VAL A 216 0.50 -10.26 12.44
N LYS A 217 0.60 -11.53 12.86
CA LYS A 217 0.82 -11.90 14.26
C LYS A 217 2.19 -11.45 14.77
N ALA A 218 3.27 -11.64 13.99
CA ALA A 218 4.63 -11.26 14.36
C ALA A 218 4.75 -9.75 14.65
N VAL A 219 4.09 -8.91 13.83
CA VAL A 219 4.07 -7.45 14.00
C VAL A 219 2.97 -6.94 14.94
N ARG A 220 2.22 -7.86 15.59
CA ARG A 220 1.21 -7.56 16.62
C ARG A 220 0.08 -6.66 16.14
N ILE A 221 -0.36 -6.84 14.90
CA ILE A 221 -1.63 -6.26 14.47
C ILE A 221 -2.74 -7.13 15.07
N THR A 222 -3.41 -6.62 16.10
CA THR A 222 -4.42 -7.37 16.88
C THR A 222 -5.85 -6.96 16.54
N THR A 223 -6.04 -5.82 15.87
CA THR A 223 -7.35 -5.30 15.48
C THR A 223 -7.21 -4.39 14.27
N GLY A 224 -8.21 -4.44 13.37
CA GLY A 224 -8.30 -3.53 12.24
C GLY A 224 -7.73 -4.13 10.94
N PRO A 225 -7.68 -3.35 9.85
CA PRO A 225 -7.26 -3.83 8.55
C PRO A 225 -5.75 -4.01 8.48
N PHE A 226 -5.31 -4.88 7.58
CA PHE A 226 -3.92 -4.99 7.17
C PHE A 226 -3.78 -5.10 5.64
N HIS A 227 -2.65 -4.61 5.16
CA HIS A 227 -2.16 -4.78 3.79
C HIS A 227 -0.78 -5.43 3.88
N CYS A 228 -0.63 -6.68 3.45
CA CYS A 228 0.62 -7.43 3.55
C CYS A 228 1.17 -7.72 2.15
N GLU A 229 2.26 -7.08 1.78
CA GLU A 229 2.94 -7.22 0.49
C GLU A 229 3.99 -8.32 0.53
N LEU A 230 3.95 -9.20 -0.45
CA LEU A 230 4.71 -10.44 -0.50
C LEU A 230 5.27 -10.67 -1.90
N ARG A 231 6.45 -11.27 -2.00
CA ARG A 231 6.91 -11.90 -3.24
C ARG A 231 6.84 -13.40 -3.14
N LEU A 232 6.41 -14.04 -4.23
CA LEU A 232 6.54 -15.46 -4.45
C LEU A 232 7.86 -15.71 -5.19
N SER A 233 8.88 -16.12 -4.44
CA SER A 233 10.22 -16.45 -4.94
C SER A 233 10.44 -17.95 -4.82
N ASP A 234 10.77 -18.63 -5.91
CA ASP A 234 10.98 -20.09 -5.92
C ASP A 234 9.84 -20.89 -5.26
N GLY A 235 8.60 -20.43 -5.45
CA GLY A 235 7.39 -21.04 -4.88
C GLY A 235 7.15 -20.74 -3.40
N ARG A 236 7.94 -19.86 -2.77
CA ARG A 236 7.83 -19.49 -1.35
C ARG A 236 7.43 -18.02 -1.17
N PRO A 237 6.47 -17.71 -0.28
CA PRO A 237 6.18 -16.35 0.15
C PRO A 237 7.36 -15.73 0.90
N VAL A 238 7.68 -14.49 0.59
CA VAL A 238 8.68 -13.69 1.28
C VAL A 238 8.13 -12.28 1.52
N LEU A 239 8.24 -11.77 2.75
CA LEU A 239 7.70 -10.47 3.13
C LEU A 239 8.41 -9.30 2.45
N MET A 240 7.64 -8.44 1.77
CA MET A 240 8.10 -7.12 1.31
C MET A 240 7.77 -6.04 2.35
N GLU A 241 6.51 -5.93 2.78
CA GLU A 241 6.04 -4.93 3.75
C GLU A 241 4.68 -5.36 4.35
N VAL A 242 4.34 -4.90 5.56
CA VAL A 242 2.99 -5.00 6.10
C VAL A 242 2.56 -3.67 6.72
N ALA A 243 1.36 -3.20 6.41
CA ALA A 243 0.79 -1.97 6.93
C ALA A 243 -0.51 -2.25 7.68
N ALA A 244 -0.72 -1.58 8.82
CA ALA A 244 -1.93 -1.68 9.65
C ALA A 244 -3.02 -0.68 9.22
N ARG A 245 -3.39 -0.73 7.94
CA ARG A 245 -4.38 0.14 7.30
C ARG A 245 -5.03 -0.56 6.10
N LEU A 246 -6.07 0.05 5.54
CA LEU A 246 -6.68 -0.40 4.29
C LEU A 246 -5.67 -0.33 3.13
N PRO A 247 -5.74 -1.25 2.15
CA PRO A 247 -4.89 -1.18 0.97
C PRO A 247 -5.28 -0.01 0.06
N GLY A 248 -4.26 0.61 -0.55
CA GLY A 248 -4.39 1.73 -1.48
C GLY A 248 -4.80 1.29 -2.89
N ASP A 249 -4.60 2.18 -3.88
CA ASP A 249 -4.71 1.86 -5.32
C ASP A 249 -6.00 1.15 -5.76
N LYS A 250 -7.11 1.48 -5.11
CA LYS A 250 -8.42 0.86 -5.33
C LYS A 250 -8.49 -0.64 -5.01
N ILE A 251 -7.46 -1.24 -4.41
CA ILE A 251 -7.45 -2.66 -4.04
C ILE A 251 -8.66 -2.99 -3.16
N THR A 252 -9.02 -2.11 -2.22
CA THR A 252 -10.23 -2.25 -1.40
C THR A 252 -11.49 -2.39 -2.25
N GLU A 253 -11.67 -1.53 -3.26
CA GLU A 253 -12.80 -1.59 -4.19
C GLU A 253 -12.73 -2.81 -5.13
N LEU A 254 -11.54 -3.23 -5.57
CA LEU A 254 -11.36 -4.45 -6.36
C LEU A 254 -11.80 -5.69 -5.55
N MET A 255 -11.42 -5.74 -4.27
CA MET A 255 -11.84 -6.79 -3.33
C MET A 255 -13.35 -6.78 -3.14
N GLU A 256 -13.95 -5.60 -2.96
CA GLU A 256 -15.41 -5.46 -2.84
C GLU A 256 -16.12 -6.04 -4.09
N MET A 257 -15.67 -5.66 -5.29
CA MET A 257 -16.28 -6.16 -6.53
C MET A 257 -16.15 -7.68 -6.68
N ALA A 258 -14.99 -8.25 -6.31
CA ALA A 258 -14.68 -9.65 -6.49
C ALA A 258 -15.24 -10.58 -5.39
N THR A 259 -15.40 -10.08 -4.16
CA THR A 259 -15.76 -10.91 -2.99
C THR A 259 -17.10 -10.51 -2.37
N GLY A 260 -17.62 -9.32 -2.69
CA GLY A 260 -18.78 -8.73 -2.04
C GLY A 260 -18.48 -8.17 -0.64
N LEU A 261 -17.28 -8.32 -0.09
CA LEU A 261 -16.92 -7.77 1.22
C LEU A 261 -16.52 -6.30 1.09
N VAL A 262 -17.24 -5.42 1.78
CA VAL A 262 -16.91 -4.01 1.94
C VAL A 262 -15.95 -3.86 3.13
N LEU A 263 -14.65 -4.00 2.90
CA LEU A 263 -13.63 -4.04 3.96
C LEU A 263 -13.69 -2.82 4.93
N PRO A 264 -13.88 -1.57 4.49
CA PRO A 264 -14.01 -0.43 5.40
C PRO A 264 -15.25 -0.55 6.31
N GLY A 265 -16.38 -0.98 5.75
CA GLY A 265 -17.62 -1.22 6.50
C GLY A 265 -17.50 -2.36 7.49
N ARG A 266 -16.71 -3.40 7.16
CA ARG A 266 -16.37 -4.49 8.07
C ARG A 266 -15.49 -4.01 9.24
N VAL A 267 -14.41 -3.30 8.95
CA VAL A 267 -13.51 -2.74 9.96
C VAL A 267 -14.26 -1.80 10.91
N LEU A 268 -15.11 -0.91 10.39
CA LEU A 268 -15.91 0.00 11.21
C LEU A 268 -16.88 -0.77 12.12
N ALA A 269 -17.51 -1.84 11.61
CA ALA A 269 -18.37 -2.67 12.45
C ALA A 269 -17.60 -3.32 13.59
N ASP A 270 -16.42 -3.87 13.31
CA ASP A 270 -15.57 -4.52 14.30
C ASP A 270 -15.06 -3.52 15.36
N LEU A 271 -14.62 -2.32 14.95
CA LEU A 271 -14.14 -1.28 15.87
C LEU A 271 -15.23 -0.70 16.79
N THR A 272 -16.46 -0.63 16.28
CA THR A 272 -17.62 -0.06 17.02
C THR A 272 -18.46 -1.10 17.75
N GLY A 273 -18.18 -2.39 17.55
CA GLY A 273 -19.03 -3.49 18.03
C GLY A 273 -20.40 -3.57 17.33
N SER A 274 -20.56 -2.90 16.20
CA SER A 274 -21.81 -2.92 15.42
C SER A 274 -21.97 -4.25 14.68
N ASP A 275 -23.22 -4.60 14.36
CA ASP A 275 -23.53 -5.76 13.52
C ASP A 275 -23.01 -5.53 12.07
N PRO A 276 -22.10 -6.37 11.53
CA PRO A 276 -21.55 -6.22 10.18
C PRO A 276 -22.62 -6.27 9.08
N VAL A 277 -23.73 -6.97 9.30
CA VAL A 277 -24.84 -7.01 8.33
C VAL A 277 -25.51 -5.63 8.26
N ARG A 278 -25.66 -4.96 9.40
CA ARG A 278 -26.27 -3.62 9.49
C ARG A 278 -25.33 -2.50 9.04
N SER A 279 -24.01 -2.71 9.10
CA SER A 279 -23.03 -1.73 8.63
C SER A 279 -22.87 -1.72 7.10
N GLY A 280 -23.52 -2.65 6.38
CA GLY A 280 -23.32 -2.82 4.94
C GLY A 280 -21.95 -3.42 4.61
N ALA A 281 -21.37 -4.22 5.50
CA ALA A 281 -20.09 -4.89 5.29
C ALA A 281 -20.12 -5.92 4.15
N HIS A 282 -21.31 -6.28 3.66
CA HIS A 282 -21.50 -7.24 2.59
C HIS A 282 -22.45 -6.67 1.53
N LYS A 283 -22.10 -6.91 0.27
CA LYS A 283 -22.90 -6.65 -0.93
C LYS A 283 -22.89 -7.89 -1.81
N GLU A 284 -23.76 -7.91 -2.82
CA GLU A 284 -23.67 -8.93 -3.87
C GLU A 284 -22.34 -8.80 -4.61
N THR A 285 -21.73 -9.95 -4.89
CA THR A 285 -20.51 -10.01 -5.71
C THR A 285 -20.81 -9.43 -7.09
N PHE A 286 -20.00 -8.47 -7.53
CA PHE A 286 -20.21 -7.76 -8.79
C PHE A 286 -19.55 -8.46 -9.97
N ALA A 287 -18.38 -9.09 -9.75
CA ALA A 287 -17.61 -9.79 -10.77
C ALA A 287 -16.80 -10.95 -10.18
N LYS A 288 -16.28 -11.83 -11.03
CA LYS A 288 -15.38 -12.92 -10.58
C LYS A 288 -13.94 -12.45 -10.40
N ALA A 289 -13.55 -11.41 -11.14
CA ALA A 289 -12.31 -10.69 -10.94
C ALA A 289 -12.50 -9.19 -11.25
N ALA A 290 -11.65 -8.36 -10.67
CA ALA A 290 -11.56 -6.95 -10.97
C ALA A 290 -10.09 -6.52 -10.99
N GLY A 291 -9.80 -5.48 -11.76
CA GLY A 291 -8.45 -4.96 -11.87
C GLY A 291 -8.42 -3.45 -12.02
N ILE A 292 -7.22 -2.91 -11.85
CA ILE A 292 -6.88 -1.53 -12.15
C ILE A 292 -5.61 -1.48 -12.98
N ARG A 293 -5.56 -0.62 -13.98
CA ARG A 293 -4.34 -0.25 -14.69
C ARG A 293 -4.07 1.23 -14.54
N PHE A 294 -2.85 1.58 -14.17
CA PHE A 294 -2.33 2.93 -14.19
C PHE A 294 -1.58 3.19 -15.51
N LEU A 295 -1.72 4.41 -16.02
CA LEU A 295 -0.95 4.92 -17.15
C LEU A 295 0.04 5.97 -16.66
N THR A 296 1.20 6.04 -17.29
CA THR A 296 2.26 7.02 -17.00
C THR A 296 2.70 7.70 -18.29
N ALA A 297 3.31 8.89 -18.17
CA ALA A 297 3.85 9.61 -19.31
C ALA A 297 5.30 9.22 -19.67
N GLY A 298 5.79 8.06 -19.20
CA GLY A 298 7.13 7.57 -19.56
C GLY A 298 8.28 8.48 -19.12
N GLY A 299 8.15 9.16 -17.98
CA GLY A 299 9.19 10.04 -17.43
C GLY A 299 9.20 11.46 -18.01
N THR A 300 8.20 11.87 -18.79
CA THR A 300 8.04 13.27 -19.18
C THR A 300 7.43 14.11 -18.06
N GLY A 301 7.70 15.42 -18.06
CA GLY A 301 7.11 16.36 -17.10
C GLY A 301 5.67 16.76 -17.40
N SER A 302 5.13 16.40 -18.56
CA SER A 302 3.74 16.61 -18.97
C SER A 302 3.40 15.77 -20.22
N TYR A 303 2.13 15.72 -20.59
CA TYR A 303 1.64 15.04 -21.80
C TYR A 303 0.50 15.83 -22.45
N ALA A 304 0.30 15.67 -23.76
CA ALA A 304 -0.68 16.44 -24.54
C ALA A 304 -2.09 15.82 -24.53
N ARG A 305 -2.21 14.49 -24.64
CA ARG A 305 -3.49 13.75 -24.64
C ARG A 305 -3.31 12.24 -24.52
N LEU A 306 -4.42 11.51 -24.36
CA LEU A 306 -4.52 10.06 -24.39
C LEU A 306 -5.30 9.61 -25.64
N ASP A 307 -4.61 9.08 -26.63
CA ASP A 307 -5.26 8.51 -27.83
C ASP A 307 -5.87 7.14 -27.47
N GLY A 308 -7.10 6.87 -27.90
CA GLY A 308 -7.84 5.62 -27.59
C GLY A 308 -8.60 5.64 -26.25
N TRP A 309 -8.56 6.75 -25.51
CA TRP A 309 -9.17 6.86 -24.18
C TRP A 309 -10.69 6.79 -24.24
N GLU A 310 -11.33 7.54 -25.15
CA GLU A 310 -12.80 7.58 -25.25
C GLU A 310 -13.38 6.22 -25.66
N GLU A 311 -12.76 5.55 -26.62
CA GLU A 311 -13.17 4.22 -27.08
C GLU A 311 -13.00 3.18 -25.98
N LEU A 312 -11.89 3.21 -25.23
CA LEU A 312 -11.70 2.34 -24.07
C LEU A 312 -12.75 2.61 -22.99
N SER A 313 -13.08 3.88 -22.76
CA SER A 313 -14.03 4.30 -21.73
C SER A 313 -15.47 3.83 -22.00
N ALA A 314 -15.78 3.52 -23.26
CA ALA A 314 -17.09 3.01 -23.67
C ALA A 314 -17.23 1.48 -23.52
N GLU A 315 -16.14 0.77 -23.18
CA GLU A 315 -16.18 -0.67 -22.99
C GLU A 315 -17.09 -1.06 -21.81
N PRO A 316 -18.00 -2.04 -21.97
CA PRO A 316 -18.93 -2.43 -20.90
C PRO A 316 -18.27 -2.94 -19.62
N TRP A 317 -17.02 -3.40 -19.72
CA TRP A 317 -16.24 -3.93 -18.61
C TRP A 317 -15.42 -2.87 -17.86
N VAL A 318 -15.40 -1.63 -18.34
CA VAL A 318 -14.77 -0.51 -17.63
C VAL A 318 -15.75 0.05 -16.60
N VAL A 319 -15.31 0.08 -15.35
CA VAL A 319 -16.09 0.57 -14.20
C VAL A 319 -15.83 2.04 -13.94
N ALA A 320 -14.57 2.46 -14.03
CA ALA A 320 -14.15 3.84 -13.85
C ALA A 320 -12.82 4.10 -14.56
N ASN A 321 -12.61 5.34 -15.01
CA ASN A 321 -11.45 5.73 -15.80
C ASN A 321 -10.96 7.14 -15.41
N PRO A 322 -10.57 7.38 -14.15
CA PRO A 322 -10.18 8.72 -13.72
C PRO A 322 -8.90 9.20 -14.43
N VAL A 323 -8.94 10.44 -14.90
CA VAL A 323 -7.73 11.22 -15.22
C VAL A 323 -7.23 11.82 -13.92
N LEU A 324 -6.00 11.45 -13.52
CA LEU A 324 -5.39 11.84 -12.25
C LEU A 324 -4.62 13.16 -12.39
N ILE A 325 -3.95 13.34 -13.52
CA ILE A 325 -3.23 14.57 -13.89
C ILE A 325 -3.79 15.00 -15.23
N ALA A 326 -4.34 16.21 -15.34
CA ALA A 326 -4.93 16.68 -16.59
C ALA A 326 -3.86 16.86 -17.69
N PRO A 327 -4.20 16.67 -18.98
CA PRO A 327 -3.28 16.98 -20.07
C PRO A 327 -2.75 18.42 -19.99
N GLY A 328 -1.46 18.60 -20.22
CA GLY A 328 -0.74 19.87 -20.08
C GLY A 328 -0.41 20.30 -18.64
N ALA A 329 -0.98 19.65 -17.62
CA ALA A 329 -0.59 19.90 -16.24
C ALA A 329 0.81 19.32 -15.94
N PRO A 330 1.57 19.93 -15.00
CA PRO A 330 2.87 19.40 -14.61
C PRO A 330 2.72 18.07 -13.86
N ILE A 331 3.58 17.12 -14.21
CA ILE A 331 3.78 15.86 -13.48
C ILE A 331 4.86 16.12 -12.43
N LYS A 332 4.55 15.81 -11.17
CA LYS A 332 5.36 16.19 -10.00
C LYS A 332 6.80 15.67 -10.08
N THR A 333 6.97 14.48 -10.65
CA THR A 333 8.26 13.82 -10.75
C THR A 333 8.40 13.12 -12.10
N THR A 334 9.62 13.07 -12.60
CA THR A 334 10.00 12.20 -13.72
C THR A 334 10.52 10.85 -13.23
N GLU A 335 10.67 10.68 -11.91
CA GLU A 335 10.99 9.39 -11.30
C GLU A 335 9.76 8.47 -11.26
N ALA A 336 10.00 7.17 -11.22
CA ALA A 336 8.95 6.16 -11.23
C ALA A 336 8.40 5.90 -9.80
N ASP A 337 7.68 6.89 -9.26
CA ASP A 337 6.84 6.73 -8.07
C ASP A 337 5.34 6.89 -8.39
N TYR A 338 4.47 6.67 -7.41
CA TYR A 338 3.02 6.69 -7.63
C TYR A 338 2.49 8.05 -8.14
N SER A 339 3.20 9.16 -7.88
CA SER A 339 2.79 10.51 -8.26
C SER A 339 3.02 10.82 -9.74
N CYS A 340 3.67 9.93 -10.49
CA CYS A 340 3.82 10.04 -11.94
C CYS A 340 2.66 9.42 -12.74
N ARG A 341 1.69 8.80 -12.06
CA ARG A 341 0.52 8.15 -12.69
C ARG A 341 -0.47 9.22 -13.17
N ILE A 342 -0.75 9.24 -14.47
CA ILE A 342 -1.56 10.30 -15.10
C ILE A 342 -3.03 9.93 -15.23
N ALA A 343 -3.35 8.64 -15.30
CA ALA A 343 -4.71 8.14 -15.42
C ALA A 343 -4.79 6.71 -14.88
N ALA A 344 -6.00 6.26 -14.57
CA ALA A 344 -6.28 4.88 -14.20
C ALA A 344 -7.52 4.35 -14.91
N VAL A 345 -7.58 3.03 -15.10
CA VAL A 345 -8.74 2.30 -15.61
C VAL A 345 -9.05 1.17 -14.65
N VAL A 346 -10.22 1.22 -14.01
CA VAL A 346 -10.79 0.18 -13.15
C VAL A 346 -11.74 -0.64 -14.01
N PHE A 347 -11.62 -1.96 -13.95
CA PHE A 347 -12.39 -2.88 -14.79
C PHE A 347 -12.77 -4.16 -14.04
N THR A 348 -13.75 -4.89 -14.56
CA THR A 348 -14.12 -6.23 -14.11
C THR A 348 -13.68 -7.30 -15.11
N ALA A 349 -13.81 -8.58 -14.78
CA ALA A 349 -13.63 -9.74 -15.66
C ALA A 349 -14.36 -10.99 -15.11
N ASP A 350 -14.57 -11.98 -15.98
CA ASP A 350 -15.19 -13.27 -15.64
C ASP A 350 -14.17 -14.31 -15.13
N SER A 351 -12.87 -14.02 -15.21
CA SER A 351 -11.83 -14.75 -14.49
C SER A 351 -10.59 -13.88 -14.19
N PRO A 352 -9.73 -14.29 -13.24
CA PRO A 352 -8.44 -13.64 -13.00
C PRO A 352 -7.50 -13.62 -14.21
N GLU A 353 -7.57 -14.64 -15.06
CA GLU A 353 -6.79 -14.73 -16.30
C GLU A 353 -7.27 -13.69 -17.31
N GLU A 354 -8.59 -13.59 -17.52
CA GLU A 354 -9.17 -12.56 -18.38
C GLU A 354 -8.88 -11.15 -17.84
N ALA A 355 -8.88 -10.95 -16.52
CA ALA A 355 -8.50 -9.67 -15.93
C ALA A 355 -7.04 -9.29 -16.30
N HIS A 356 -6.15 -10.27 -16.42
CA HIS A 356 -4.77 -10.05 -16.84
C HIS A 356 -4.66 -9.70 -18.32
N GLU A 357 -5.45 -10.36 -19.16
CA GLU A 357 -5.56 -10.03 -20.59
C GLU A 357 -6.09 -8.61 -20.80
N ARG A 358 -7.18 -8.23 -20.12
CA ARG A 358 -7.73 -6.86 -20.15
C ARG A 358 -6.73 -5.84 -19.65
N TRP A 359 -5.99 -6.14 -18.57
CA TRP A 359 -4.93 -5.25 -18.10
C TRP A 359 -3.92 -4.99 -19.21
N THR A 360 -3.48 -6.02 -19.93
CA THR A 360 -2.52 -5.90 -21.03
C THR A 360 -3.12 -5.07 -22.18
N GLU A 361 -4.34 -5.40 -22.61
CA GLU A 361 -5.07 -4.74 -23.68
C GLU A 361 -5.22 -3.22 -23.46
N ILE A 362 -5.56 -2.79 -22.23
CA ILE A 362 -5.66 -1.36 -21.87
C ILE A 362 -4.35 -0.62 -22.20
N GLY A 363 -3.20 -1.26 -21.92
CA GLY A 363 -1.88 -0.70 -22.18
C GLY A 363 -1.53 -0.57 -23.66
N GLU A 364 -2.09 -1.44 -24.49
CA GLU A 364 -1.87 -1.46 -25.94
C GLU A 364 -2.81 -0.49 -26.66
N ARG A 365 -4.04 -0.34 -26.16
CA ARG A 365 -5.08 0.51 -26.74
C ARG A 365 -4.86 1.99 -26.47
N VAL A 366 -4.35 2.35 -25.29
CA VAL A 366 -4.17 3.76 -24.91
C VAL A 366 -2.75 4.21 -25.16
N ARG A 367 -2.58 5.19 -26.05
CA ARG A 367 -1.27 5.80 -26.33
C ARG A 367 -1.17 7.18 -25.69
N VAL A 368 -0.15 7.37 -24.85
CA VAL A 368 0.16 8.66 -24.26
C VAL A 368 0.94 9.50 -25.28
N ILE A 369 0.39 10.64 -25.67
CA ILE A 369 1.02 11.55 -26.62
C ILE A 369 1.77 12.63 -25.85
N GLY A 370 3.08 12.76 -26.13
CA GLY A 370 3.94 13.75 -25.52
C GLY A 370 3.52 15.20 -25.81
N ALA A 371 3.99 16.11 -24.96
CA ALA A 371 3.76 17.54 -25.06
C ALA A 371 4.43 18.17 -26.30
#